data_AF-A0A4V2UNL6-F1
#
_entry.id   AF-A0A4V2UNL6-F1
#
_cell.length_a   1.000
_cell.length_b   1.000
_cell.length_c   1.000
_cell.angle_alpha   90.00
_cell.angle_beta   90.00
_cell.angle_gamma   90.00
#
_symmetry.space_group_name_H-M   'P 1'
#
loop_
_entity.id
_entity.type
_entity.pdbx_description
1 polymer ?
#
loop_
_entity_poly.entity_id
_entity_poly.type
_entity_poly.pdbx_seq_one_letter_code
_entity_poly.pdbx_strand_id
1 'polypeptide(L)'
;MSGPDIWDAAKGILATVAPALGAAIGGPFGGIAARTITGAILGAPSDDPKAAAAAIAGATPQQLVALKKAESDFAAHMRELDIEMESLAARDRDSARQRQVETKDKMPALIALAALAGFFGILGAMIFVPIPSDAMQPLAIMLGALGTLVTQIGAYYFGSSSGSSRKNAMIERLMAGSKGGA
;
A
#
# COMPACT_ATOMS: atom_id res chain seq x y z
N MET A 1 6.40 -27.48 -29.84
CA MET A 1 5.29 -26.72 -29.25
C MET A 1 5.53 -25.26 -29.56
N SER A 2 4.57 -24.60 -30.19
CA SER A 2 4.73 -23.22 -30.65
C SER A 2 4.61 -22.26 -29.47
N GLY A 3 5.23 -21.07 -29.56
CA GLY A 3 5.33 -20.08 -28.48
C GLY A 3 4.04 -19.75 -27.69
N PRO A 4 2.82 -19.76 -28.27
CA PRO A 4 1.58 -19.52 -27.52
C PRO A 4 1.22 -20.63 -26.53
N ASP A 5 1.42 -21.90 -26.90
CA ASP A 5 0.94 -23.06 -26.14
C ASP A 5 1.66 -23.23 -24.79
N ILE A 6 2.95 -22.90 -24.76
CA ILE A 6 3.79 -23.00 -23.55
C ILE A 6 3.34 -22.00 -22.49
N TRP A 7 2.91 -20.80 -22.91
CA TRP A 7 2.45 -19.76 -21.99
C TRP A 7 1.11 -20.09 -21.37
N ASP A 8 0.19 -20.66 -22.14
CA ASP A 8 -1.13 -21.02 -21.62
C ASP A 8 -1.04 -22.21 -20.66
N ALA A 9 -0.18 -23.19 -20.95
CA ALA A 9 0.12 -24.28 -20.02
C ALA A 9 0.79 -23.76 -18.72
N ALA A 10 1.78 -22.87 -18.84
CA ALA A 10 2.46 -22.30 -17.68
C ALA A 10 1.50 -21.46 -16.80
N LYS A 11 0.61 -20.66 -17.41
CA LYS A 11 -0.40 -19.89 -16.69
C LYS A 11 -1.36 -20.79 -15.90
N GLY A 12 -1.83 -21.89 -16.49
CA GLY A 12 -2.73 -22.83 -15.80
C GLY A 12 -2.09 -23.46 -14.56
N ILE A 13 -0.81 -23.85 -14.67
CA ILE A 13 -0.04 -24.40 -13.55
C ILE A 13 0.23 -23.32 -12.50
N LEU A 14 0.66 -22.13 -12.91
CA LEU A 14 0.93 -21.02 -11.99
C LEU A 14 -0.33 -20.58 -11.24
N ALA A 15 -1.48 -20.49 -11.90
CA ALA A 15 -2.74 -20.13 -11.25
C ALA A 15 -3.11 -21.07 -10.09
N THR A 16 -2.71 -22.35 -10.19
CA THR A 16 -3.05 -23.38 -9.20
C THR A 16 -1.96 -23.56 -8.15
N VAL A 17 -0.70 -23.64 -8.58
CA VAL A 17 0.43 -23.99 -7.74
C VAL A 17 1.11 -22.74 -7.17
N ALA A 18 1.30 -21.70 -7.98
CA ALA A 18 2.12 -20.55 -7.63
C ALA A 18 1.51 -19.22 -8.15
N PRO A 19 0.36 -18.80 -7.58
CA PRO A 19 -0.41 -17.67 -8.09
C PRO A 19 0.30 -16.31 -7.94
N ALA A 20 1.07 -16.08 -6.88
CA ALA A 20 1.83 -14.85 -6.70
C ALA A 20 2.97 -14.73 -7.71
N LEU A 21 3.72 -15.81 -7.94
CA LEU A 21 4.71 -15.89 -9.02
C LEU A 21 4.06 -15.72 -10.40
N GLY A 22 2.85 -16.26 -10.60
CA GLY A 22 2.08 -16.09 -11.83
C GLY A 22 1.57 -14.68 -12.08
N ALA A 23 1.19 -13.95 -11.04
CA ALA A 23 0.87 -12.54 -11.15
C ALA A 23 2.13 -11.70 -11.43
N ALA A 24 3.25 -12.06 -10.81
CA ALA A 24 4.50 -11.32 -10.92
C ALA A 24 5.20 -11.52 -12.28
N ILE A 25 5.15 -12.72 -12.89
CA ILE A 25 5.88 -13.03 -14.15
C ILE A 25 5.47 -12.15 -15.34
N GLY A 26 4.20 -11.70 -15.37
CA GLY A 26 3.68 -10.78 -16.39
C GLY A 26 3.70 -9.30 -15.98
N GLY A 27 4.18 -9.00 -14.77
CA GLY A 27 4.16 -7.67 -14.17
C GLY A 27 5.56 -7.04 -14.06
N PRO A 28 5.69 -5.90 -13.36
CA PRO A 28 6.97 -5.20 -13.19
C PRO A 28 8.04 -6.03 -12.48
N PHE A 29 7.64 -7.06 -11.74
CA PHE A 29 8.55 -8.00 -11.05
C PHE A 29 8.83 -9.26 -11.86
N GLY A 30 8.56 -9.24 -13.18
CA GLY A 30 8.62 -10.43 -14.04
C GLY A 30 9.96 -11.14 -14.05
N GLY A 31 11.06 -10.39 -14.07
CA GLY A 31 12.41 -10.97 -14.04
C GLY A 31 12.76 -11.65 -12.71
N ILE A 32 12.28 -11.12 -11.59
CA ILE A 32 12.49 -11.72 -10.26
C ILE A 32 11.65 -12.99 -10.12
N ALA A 33 10.40 -12.95 -10.57
CA ALA A 33 9.53 -14.12 -10.60
C ALA A 33 10.12 -15.22 -11.50
N ALA A 34 10.58 -14.87 -12.71
CA ALA A 34 11.25 -15.79 -13.63
C ALA A 34 12.48 -16.45 -12.99
N ARG A 35 13.30 -15.66 -12.29
CA ARG A 35 14.49 -16.14 -11.58
C ARG A 35 14.15 -17.11 -10.45
N THR A 36 13.09 -16.82 -9.72
CA THR A 36 12.61 -17.67 -8.61
C THR A 36 12.07 -19.00 -9.13
N ILE A 37 11.28 -18.96 -10.21
CA ILE A 37 10.70 -20.15 -10.86
C ILE A 37 11.81 -21.04 -11.44
N THR A 38 12.72 -20.47 -12.22
CA THR A 38 13.82 -21.22 -12.85
C THR A 38 14.81 -21.75 -11.83
N GLY A 39 15.11 -21.00 -10.78
CA GLY A 39 15.92 -21.48 -9.65
C GLY A 39 15.27 -22.66 -8.92
N ALA A 40 13.95 -22.61 -8.69
CA ALA A 40 13.23 -23.68 -7.99
C ALA A 40 13.07 -24.96 -8.83
N ILE A 41 12.86 -24.83 -10.14
CA ILE A 41 12.58 -25.97 -11.03
C ILE A 41 13.86 -26.51 -11.67
N LEU A 42 14.72 -25.65 -12.19
CA LEU A 42 15.90 -26.02 -12.98
C LEU A 42 17.20 -25.97 -12.17
N GLY A 43 17.22 -25.32 -11.00
CA GLY A 43 18.45 -25.03 -10.27
C GLY A 43 19.37 -24.01 -10.95
N ALA A 44 18.95 -23.46 -12.08
CA ALA A 44 19.68 -22.48 -12.88
C ALA A 44 18.83 -21.19 -12.99
N PRO A 45 19.07 -20.18 -12.14
CA PRO A 45 18.27 -18.97 -12.11
C PRO A 45 18.44 -18.15 -13.39
N SER A 46 17.33 -17.78 -14.02
CA SER A 46 17.27 -16.95 -15.23
C SER A 46 16.14 -15.92 -15.07
N ASP A 47 16.40 -14.68 -15.46
CA ASP A 47 15.42 -13.59 -15.46
C ASP A 47 14.55 -13.55 -16.72
N ASP A 48 14.74 -14.48 -17.67
CA ASP A 48 13.91 -14.60 -18.86
C ASP A 48 12.55 -15.25 -18.54
N PRO A 49 11.42 -14.52 -18.71
CA PRO A 49 10.09 -15.07 -18.50
C PRO A 49 9.79 -16.28 -19.40
N LYS A 50 10.35 -16.34 -20.63
CA LYS A 50 10.14 -17.50 -21.52
C LYS A 50 10.83 -18.75 -20.99
N ALA A 51 12.04 -18.61 -20.44
CA ALA A 51 12.74 -19.72 -19.79
C ALA A 51 11.95 -20.25 -18.59
N ALA A 52 11.35 -19.36 -17.80
CA ALA A 52 10.47 -19.75 -16.70
C ALA A 52 9.20 -20.49 -17.17
N ALA A 53 8.53 -20.00 -18.23
CA ALA A 53 7.37 -20.67 -18.80
C ALA A 53 7.71 -22.08 -19.33
N ALA A 54 8.85 -22.22 -20.00
CA ALA A 54 9.34 -23.51 -20.46
C ALA A 54 9.68 -24.47 -19.30
N ALA A 55 10.30 -23.95 -18.23
CA ALA A 55 10.59 -24.72 -17.02
C ALA A 55 9.30 -25.27 -16.38
N ILE A 56 8.25 -24.46 -16.31
CA ILE A 56 6.96 -24.85 -15.75
C ILE A 56 6.28 -25.92 -16.61
N ALA A 57 6.29 -25.74 -17.94
CA ALA A 57 5.64 -26.67 -18.87
C ALA A 57 6.25 -28.08 -18.84
N GLY A 58 7.55 -28.20 -18.52
CA GLY A 58 8.26 -29.47 -18.38
C GLY A 58 8.42 -29.97 -16.94
N ALA A 59 7.80 -29.31 -15.96
CA ALA A 59 8.04 -29.59 -14.55
C ALA A 59 7.45 -30.94 -14.11
N THR A 60 8.25 -31.72 -13.38
CA THR A 60 7.80 -32.93 -12.68
C THR A 60 6.98 -32.57 -11.43
N PRO A 61 6.16 -33.49 -10.89
CA PRO A 61 5.41 -33.25 -9.65
C PRO A 61 6.30 -32.82 -8.48
N GLN A 62 7.50 -33.37 -8.36
CA GLN A 62 8.48 -33.01 -7.34
C GLN A 62 8.97 -31.56 -7.51
N GLN A 63 9.20 -31.13 -8.75
CA GLN A 63 9.56 -29.74 -9.05
C GLN A 63 8.39 -28.78 -8.82
N LEU A 64 7.14 -29.21 -9.01
CA LEU A 64 5.97 -28.40 -8.65
C LEU A 64 5.82 -28.23 -7.14
N VAL A 65 6.22 -29.22 -6.33
CA VAL A 65 6.30 -29.05 -4.87
C VAL A 65 7.39 -28.05 -4.49
N ALA A 66 8.56 -28.12 -5.13
CA ALA A 66 9.62 -27.12 -4.93
C ALA A 66 9.16 -25.71 -5.35
N LEU A 67 8.45 -25.60 -6.45
CA LEU A 67 7.82 -24.36 -6.91
C LEU A 67 6.79 -23.83 -5.90
N LYS A 68 5.99 -24.71 -5.28
CA LYS A 68 5.03 -24.32 -4.25
C LYS A 68 5.70 -23.75 -3.00
N LYS A 69 6.86 -24.30 -2.64
CA LYS A 69 7.69 -23.76 -1.55
C LYS A 69 8.24 -22.39 -1.92
N ALA A 70 8.85 -22.27 -3.09
CA ALA A 70 9.40 -21.01 -3.59
C ALA A 70 8.32 -19.91 -3.74
N GLU A 71 7.10 -20.27 -4.12
CA GLU A 71 5.93 -19.38 -4.11
C GLU A 71 5.64 -18.81 -2.71
N SER A 72 5.72 -19.64 -1.68
CA SER A 72 5.42 -19.20 -0.31
C SER A 72 6.47 -18.21 0.19
N ASP A 73 7.75 -18.47 -0.10
CA ASP A 73 8.87 -17.59 0.23
C ASP A 73 8.78 -16.27 -0.57
N PHE A 74 8.46 -16.35 -1.86
CA PHE A 74 8.25 -15.18 -2.72
C PHE A 74 7.08 -14.32 -2.20
N ALA A 75 5.95 -14.94 -1.86
CA ALA A 75 4.78 -14.23 -1.34
C ALA A 75 5.03 -13.63 0.06
N ALA A 76 5.88 -14.24 0.89
CA ALA A 76 6.31 -13.66 2.16
C ALA A 76 7.20 -12.44 1.93
N HIS A 77 8.20 -12.56 1.06
CA HIS A 77 9.13 -11.48 0.74
C HIS A 77 8.43 -10.27 0.11
N MET A 78 7.46 -10.51 -0.79
CA MET A 78 6.65 -9.43 -1.36
C MET A 78 5.82 -8.69 -0.30
N ARG A 79 5.26 -9.42 0.67
CA ARG A 79 4.54 -8.78 1.79
C ARG A 79 5.47 -8.00 2.71
N GLU A 80 6.67 -8.49 2.96
CA GLU A 80 7.68 -7.79 3.75
C GLU A 80 8.06 -6.46 3.09
N LEU A 81 8.31 -6.47 1.77
CA LEU A 81 8.60 -5.27 0.99
C LEU A 81 7.45 -4.26 1.06
N ASP A 82 6.19 -4.71 0.94
CA ASP A 82 5.03 -3.83 1.07
C ASP A 82 4.93 -3.19 2.47
N ILE A 83 5.20 -3.96 3.53
CA ILE A 83 5.22 -3.47 4.90
C ILE A 83 6.37 -2.47 5.10
N GLU A 84 7.55 -2.74 4.55
CA GLU A 84 8.70 -1.85 4.64
C GLU A 84 8.45 -0.53 3.91
N MET A 85 7.84 -0.57 2.73
CA MET A 85 7.45 0.64 1.97
C MET A 85 6.43 1.48 2.75
N GLU A 86 5.42 0.86 3.36
CA GLU A 86 4.46 1.56 4.21
C GLU A 86 5.13 2.11 5.49
N SER A 87 6.06 1.37 6.08
CA SER A 87 6.84 1.85 7.23
C SER A 87 7.72 3.04 6.85
N LEU A 88 8.33 3.03 5.66
CA LEU A 88 9.15 4.14 5.18
C LEU A 88 8.29 5.38 4.94
N ALA A 89 7.13 5.21 4.29
CA ALA A 89 6.16 6.30 4.11
C ALA A 89 5.64 6.84 5.45
N ALA A 90 5.45 5.99 6.46
CA ALA A 90 5.09 6.41 7.81
C ALA A 90 6.23 7.21 8.48
N ARG A 91 7.47 6.74 8.37
CA ARG A 91 8.67 7.46 8.89
C ARG A 91 8.86 8.82 8.22
N ASP A 92 8.59 8.93 6.92
CA ASP A 92 8.66 10.22 6.22
C ASP A 92 7.63 11.22 6.76
N ARG A 93 6.40 10.76 7.03
CA ARG A 93 5.37 11.60 7.69
C ARG A 93 5.76 11.99 9.10
N ASP A 94 6.35 11.06 9.85
CA ASP A 94 6.79 11.32 11.22
C ASP A 94 8.00 12.27 11.26
N SER A 95 8.95 12.14 10.33
CA SER A 95 10.06 13.07 10.14
C SER A 95 9.57 14.48 9.76
N ALA A 96 8.56 14.57 8.88
CA ALA A 96 7.92 15.84 8.54
C ALA A 96 7.27 16.50 9.77
N ARG A 97 6.66 15.71 10.67
CA ARG A 97 6.10 16.18 11.95
C ARG A 97 7.19 16.56 12.95
N GLN A 98 8.25 15.75 13.07
CA GLN A 98 9.40 16.04 13.94
C GLN A 98 10.09 17.33 13.54
N ARG A 99 10.27 17.59 12.23
CA ARG A 99 10.78 18.88 11.77
C ARG A 99 9.94 20.05 12.27
N GLN A 100 8.62 19.95 12.31
CA GLN A 100 7.78 21.03 12.85
C GLN A 100 7.94 21.25 14.36
N VAL A 101 8.14 20.17 15.10
CA VAL A 101 8.41 20.23 16.54
C VAL A 101 9.79 20.85 16.81
N GLU A 102 10.80 20.46 16.03
CA GLU A 102 12.18 20.95 16.15
C GLU A 102 12.34 22.40 15.69
N THR A 103 11.69 22.80 14.60
CA THR A 103 11.76 24.17 14.07
C THR A 103 10.81 25.13 14.76
N LYS A 104 9.91 24.64 15.65
CA LYS A 104 8.81 25.41 16.25
C LYS A 104 8.00 26.15 15.17
N ASP A 105 7.84 25.53 14.01
CA ASP A 105 7.16 26.16 12.89
C ASP A 105 5.69 26.38 13.24
N LYS A 106 5.33 27.65 13.46
CA LYS A 106 3.96 28.08 13.79
C LYS A 106 3.09 28.19 12.54
N MET A 107 3.65 28.03 11.34
CA MET A 107 2.91 28.20 10.09
C MET A 107 1.74 27.22 9.94
N PRO A 108 1.87 25.91 10.24
CA PRO A 108 0.72 25.00 10.20
C PRO A 108 -0.39 25.42 11.18
N ALA A 109 -0.02 25.93 12.37
CA ALA A 109 -0.98 26.36 13.39
C ALA A 109 -1.70 27.64 12.96
N LEU A 110 -0.97 28.58 12.35
CA LEU A 110 -1.53 29.81 11.82
C LEU A 110 -2.50 29.54 10.66
N ILE A 111 -2.13 28.66 9.72
CA ILE A 111 -2.99 28.27 8.60
C ILE A 111 -4.26 27.57 9.11
N ALA A 112 -4.12 26.67 10.08
CA ALA A 112 -5.26 26.01 10.69
C ALA A 112 -6.20 26.99 11.39
N LEU A 113 -5.65 27.92 12.18
CA LEU A 113 -6.43 28.95 12.86
C LEU A 113 -7.13 29.88 11.86
N ALA A 114 -6.45 30.30 10.80
CA ALA A 114 -7.02 31.13 9.74
C ALA A 114 -8.18 30.41 9.01
N ALA A 115 -8.02 29.12 8.71
CA ALA A 115 -9.06 28.31 8.10
C ALA A 115 -10.28 28.11 9.01
N LEU A 116 -10.06 27.81 10.30
CA LEU A 116 -11.12 27.70 11.31
C LEU A 116 -11.86 29.05 11.47
N ALA A 117 -11.12 30.15 11.60
CA ALA A 117 -11.69 31.48 11.71
C ALA A 117 -12.49 31.87 10.47
N GLY A 118 -12.00 31.57 9.26
CA GLY A 118 -12.72 31.80 8.01
C GLY A 118 -14.00 30.97 7.91
N PHE A 119 -13.96 29.70 8.29
CA PHE A 119 -15.12 28.82 8.28
C PHE A 119 -16.21 29.27 9.25
N PHE A 120 -15.86 29.48 10.51
CA PHE A 120 -16.83 29.96 11.51
C PHE A 120 -17.27 31.41 11.25
N GLY A 121 -16.40 32.24 10.67
CA GLY A 121 -16.73 33.60 10.27
C GLY A 121 -17.79 33.65 9.17
N ILE A 122 -17.65 32.82 8.13
CA ILE A 122 -18.66 32.71 7.06
C ILE A 122 -19.97 32.16 7.62
N LEU A 123 -19.93 31.10 8.44
CA LEU A 123 -21.13 30.56 9.09
C LEU A 123 -21.83 31.61 9.96
N GLY A 124 -21.08 32.36 10.75
CA GLY A 124 -21.61 33.46 11.56
C GLY A 124 -22.22 34.57 10.70
N ALA A 125 -21.55 34.98 9.62
CA ALA A 125 -22.06 36.00 8.70
C ALA A 125 -23.38 35.56 8.03
N MET A 126 -23.52 34.28 7.68
CA MET A 126 -24.75 33.74 7.10
C MET A 126 -25.96 33.81 8.04
N ILE A 127 -25.76 33.90 9.36
CA ILE A 127 -26.85 34.08 10.34
C ILE A 127 -27.42 35.49 10.27
N PHE A 128 -26.58 36.49 9.98
CA PHE A 128 -26.96 37.92 10.04
C PHE A 128 -27.13 38.58 8.67
N VAL A 129 -26.64 37.97 7.59
CA VAL A 129 -26.66 38.52 6.23
C VAL A 129 -27.61 37.70 5.35
N PRO A 130 -28.66 38.31 4.76
CA PRO A 130 -29.54 37.62 3.83
C PRO A 130 -28.78 37.25 2.55
N ILE A 131 -28.84 35.98 2.18
CA ILE A 131 -28.12 35.44 1.03
C ILE A 131 -29.05 35.47 -0.19
N PRO A 132 -28.66 36.11 -1.31
CA PRO A 132 -29.45 36.07 -2.54
C PRO A 132 -29.55 34.63 -3.06
N SER A 133 -30.70 34.28 -3.63
CA SER A 133 -31.01 32.93 -4.14
C SER A 133 -29.94 32.40 -5.09
N ASP A 134 -29.38 33.28 -5.91
CA ASP A 134 -28.44 32.94 -6.98
C ASP A 134 -27.03 32.61 -6.42
N ALA A 135 -26.75 33.01 -5.17
CA ALA A 135 -25.50 32.73 -4.49
C ALA A 135 -25.55 31.48 -3.59
N MET A 136 -26.75 30.95 -3.29
CA MET A 136 -26.90 29.82 -2.36
C MET A 136 -26.15 28.56 -2.81
N GLN A 137 -26.24 28.21 -4.10
CA GLN A 137 -25.61 26.99 -4.61
C GLN A 137 -24.08 27.09 -4.68
N PRO A 138 -23.48 28.18 -5.21
CA PRO A 138 -22.03 28.40 -5.08
C PRO A 138 -21.55 28.40 -3.62
N LEU A 139 -22.27 29.07 -2.71
CA LEU A 139 -21.90 29.11 -1.29
C LEU A 139 -21.94 27.74 -0.62
N ALA A 140 -22.93 26.90 -0.93
CA ALA A 140 -23.00 25.54 -0.40
C ALA A 140 -21.82 24.67 -0.85
N ILE A 141 -21.41 24.77 -2.12
CA ILE A 141 -20.24 24.06 -2.66
C ILE A 141 -18.96 24.54 -1.95
N MET A 142 -18.78 25.85 -1.81
CA MET A 142 -17.63 26.43 -1.13
C MET A 142 -17.58 26.02 0.35
N LEU A 143 -18.72 26.00 1.03
CA LEU A 143 -18.82 25.57 2.42
C LEU A 143 -18.47 24.08 2.58
N GLY A 144 -18.90 23.23 1.66
CA GLY A 144 -18.54 21.80 1.63
C GLY A 144 -17.03 21.58 1.45
N ALA A 145 -16.40 22.34 0.55
CA ALA A 145 -14.95 22.31 0.35
C ALA A 145 -14.20 22.77 1.62
N LEU A 146 -14.66 23.86 2.26
CA LEU A 146 -14.09 24.35 3.50
C LEU A 146 -14.26 23.34 4.66
N GLY A 147 -15.42 22.70 4.79
CA GLY A 147 -15.66 21.65 5.79
C GLY A 147 -14.73 20.44 5.60
N THR A 148 -14.45 20.08 4.35
CA THR A 148 -13.44 19.04 4.03
C THR A 148 -12.05 19.46 4.49
N LEU A 149 -11.67 20.72 4.28
CA LEU A 149 -10.39 21.28 4.74
C LEU A 149 -10.28 21.27 6.28
N VAL A 150 -11.34 21.60 7.01
CA VAL A 150 -11.38 21.50 8.49
C VAL A 150 -11.19 20.04 8.94
N THR A 151 -11.81 19.08 8.24
CA THR A 151 -11.62 17.64 8.51
C THR A 151 -10.17 17.22 8.28
N GLN A 152 -9.53 17.70 7.22
CA GLN A 152 -8.11 17.45 6.94
C GLN A 152 -7.20 18.05 8.01
N ILE A 153 -7.49 19.28 8.49
CA ILE A 153 -6.78 19.88 9.63
C ILE A 153 -6.92 18.99 10.87
N GLY A 154 -8.14 18.51 11.18
CA GLY A 154 -8.38 17.60 12.29
C GLY A 154 -7.54 16.32 12.18
N ALA A 155 -7.54 15.69 11.01
CA ALA A 155 -6.74 14.49 10.73
C ALA A 155 -5.22 14.75 10.84
N TYR A 156 -4.77 15.94 10.45
CA TYR A 156 -3.38 16.36 10.55
C TYR A 156 -2.91 16.50 12.00
N TYR A 157 -3.67 17.22 12.83
CA TYR A 157 -3.28 17.54 14.22
C TYR A 157 -3.50 16.39 15.18
N PHE A 158 -4.64 15.71 15.09
CA PHE A 158 -5.00 14.67 16.05
C PHE A 158 -4.54 13.28 15.60
N GLY A 159 -4.18 13.13 14.33
CA GLY A 159 -3.86 11.84 13.73
C GLY A 159 -5.01 10.84 13.85
N SER A 160 -4.93 9.70 13.17
CA SER A 160 -5.75 8.56 13.56
C SER A 160 -5.13 7.95 14.81
N SER A 161 -5.35 8.56 15.98
CA SER A 161 -4.87 8.02 17.27
C SER A 161 -5.24 6.55 17.50
N SER A 162 -6.31 6.11 16.82
CA SER A 162 -6.81 4.74 16.79
C SER A 162 -6.05 3.82 15.82
N GLY A 163 -5.42 4.34 14.77
CA GLY A 163 -4.75 3.57 13.71
C GLY A 163 -3.37 3.06 14.13
N SER A 164 -2.52 3.94 14.67
CA SER A 164 -1.17 3.59 15.12
C SER A 164 -1.19 2.69 16.35
N SER A 165 -2.05 2.98 17.34
CA SER A 165 -2.21 2.17 18.55
C SER A 165 -2.68 0.75 18.24
N ARG A 166 -3.61 0.59 17.28
CA ARG A 166 -4.06 -0.75 16.82
C ARG A 166 -2.99 -1.50 16.03
N LYS A 167 -2.23 -0.81 15.17
CA LYS A 167 -1.10 -1.42 14.44
C LYS A 167 -0.01 -1.90 15.40
N ASN A 168 0.38 -1.08 16.38
CA ASN A 168 1.38 -1.45 17.38
C ASN A 168 0.91 -2.64 18.23
N ALA A 169 -0.34 -2.63 18.70
CA ALA A 169 -0.90 -3.76 19.44
C ALA A 169 -0.99 -5.06 18.60
N MET A 170 -1.22 -4.94 17.28
CA MET A 170 -1.24 -6.08 16.37
C MET A 170 0.17 -6.64 16.13
N ILE A 171 1.16 -5.77 15.94
CA ILE A 171 2.58 -6.15 15.80
C ILE A 171 3.08 -6.82 17.08
N GLU A 172 2.73 -6.28 18.25
CA GLU A 172 3.10 -6.86 19.55
C GLU A 172 2.50 -8.25 19.75
N ARG A 173 1.23 -8.46 19.36
CA ARG A 173 0.59 -9.78 19.38
C ARG A 173 1.24 -10.78 18.42
N LEU A 174 1.64 -10.35 17.22
CA LEU A 174 2.35 -11.19 16.26
C LEU A 174 3.77 -11.57 16.78
N MET A 175 4.48 -10.62 17.38
CA MET A 175 5.79 -10.85 17.99
C MET A 175 5.73 -11.75 19.23
N ALA A 176 4.67 -11.64 20.04
CA ALA A 176 4.43 -12.50 21.19
C ALA A 176 4.08 -13.94 20.78
N GLY A 177 3.29 -14.11 19.70
CA GLY A 177 2.94 -15.43 19.17
C GLY A 177 4.12 -16.21 18.60
N SER A 178 5.17 -15.52 18.11
CA SER A 178 6.40 -16.15 17.60
C SER A 178 7.32 -16.74 18.68
N LYS A 179 7.17 -16.35 19.95
CA LYS A 179 8.06 -16.77 21.04
C LYS A 179 7.52 -17.91 21.92
N GLY A 180 6.30 -18.39 21.66
CA GLY A 180 5.62 -19.40 22.50
C GLY A 180 5.54 -20.82 21.92
N GLY A 181 6.27 -21.12 20.84
CA GLY A 181 6.15 -22.38 20.09
C GLY A 181 7.48 -23.09 19.85
N ALA A 182 8.37 -23.11 20.85
CA ALA A 182 9.58 -23.93 20.87
C ALA A 182 9.58 -24.81 22.12
#